data_AF-A0A822C7F0-F1
#
_entry.id   AF-A0A822C7F0-F1
#
_cell.length_a   1.000
_cell.length_b   1.000
_cell.length_c   1.000
_cell.angle_alpha   90.00
_cell.angle_beta   90.00
_cell.angle_gamma   90.00
#
_symmetry.space_group_name_H-M   'P 1'
#
loop_
_entity.id
_entity.type
_entity.pdbx_description
1 polymer ?
#
loop_
_entity_poly.entity_id
_entity_poly.type
_entity_poly.pdbx_seq_one_letter_code
_entity_poly.pdbx_strand_id
1 'polypeptide(L)' 'SSFPKFKMQKTQLRQIVDNDEVAYDLLKRLLICDPTIRMAARYALEHSYFAGYDPKKTVSSITNAKTNHMQYDENNNVI' A
#
# COMPACT_ATOMS: atom_id res chain seq x y z
N SER A 1 3.61 20.11 -22.43
CA SER A 1 3.16 19.70 -21.08
C SER A 1 4.28 18.93 -20.41
N SER A 2 4.86 19.45 -19.32
CA SER A 2 5.96 18.77 -18.62
C SER A 2 5.38 18.09 -17.39
N PHE A 3 5.20 16.77 -17.46
CA PHE A 3 4.95 16.00 -16.24
C PHE A 3 6.08 16.27 -15.25
N PRO A 4 5.79 16.51 -13.97
CA PRO A 4 6.84 16.65 -12.97
C PRO A 4 7.71 15.40 -13.01
N LYS A 5 8.97 15.56 -13.41
CA LYS A 5 9.94 14.47 -13.35
C LYS A 5 10.12 14.13 -11.88
N PHE A 6 9.62 12.97 -11.46
CA PHE A 6 9.92 12.44 -10.15
C PHE A 6 11.44 12.38 -9.99
N LYS A 7 11.98 13.30 -9.21
CA LYS A 7 13.37 13.23 -8.79
C LYS A 7 13.38 12.27 -7.63
N MET A 8 13.68 11.00 -7.94
CA MET A 8 13.96 10.00 -6.92
C MET A 8 15.11 10.55 -6.07
N GLN A 9 14.79 11.13 -4.93
CA GLN A 9 15.76 11.30 -3.88
C GLN A 9 16.27 9.89 -3.58
N LYS A 10 17.58 9.71 -3.37
CA LYS A 10 18.15 8.42 -2.98
C LYS A 10 17.70 8.05 -1.55
N THR A 11 16.40 8.13 -1.27
CA THR A 11 15.81 7.51 -0.10
C THR A 11 16.13 6.03 -0.23
N GLN A 12 16.91 5.53 0.72
CA GLN A 12 17.21 4.11 0.74
C GLN A 12 15.85 3.42 0.94
N LEU A 13 15.41 2.58 0.01
CA LEU A 13 14.13 1.86 0.10
C LEU A 13 13.91 1.20 1.47
N ARG A 14 15.00 0.83 2.16
CA ARG A 14 15.02 0.37 3.56
C ARG A 14 14.39 1.36 4.54
N GLN A 15 14.67 2.66 4.40
CA GLN A 15 14.15 3.72 5.27
C GLN A 15 12.65 3.92 5.11
N ILE A 16 12.09 3.63 3.92
CA ILE A 16 10.64 3.77 3.67
C ILE A 16 9.84 2.71 4.43
N VAL A 17 10.46 1.56 4.69
CA VAL A 17 9.85 0.42 5.38
C VAL A 17 10.38 0.29 6.81
N ASP A 18 10.86 1.37 7.42
CA ASP A 18 11.39 1.40 8.79
C ASP A 18 12.45 0.31 9.08
N ASN A 19 13.24 -0.06 8.07
CA ASN A 19 14.23 -1.14 8.10
C ASN A 19 13.65 -2.56 8.33
N ASP A 20 12.37 -2.78 8.10
CA ASP A 20 11.78 -4.12 8.02
C ASP A 20 12.35 -4.88 6.80
N GLU A 21 13.12 -5.92 7.06
CA GLU A 21 13.77 -6.73 6.02
C GLU A 21 12.76 -7.47 5.13
N VAL A 22 11.63 -7.91 5.69
CA VAL A 22 10.60 -8.65 4.95
C VAL A 22 9.82 -7.69 4.05
N ALA A 23 9.47 -6.52 4.55
CA ALA A 23 8.86 -5.45 3.75
C ALA A 23 9.80 -4.98 2.64
N TYR A 24 11.09 -4.85 2.96
CA TYR A 24 12.11 -4.43 2.02
C TYR A 24 12.32 -5.43 0.88
N ASP A 25 12.32 -6.75 1.17
CA ASP A 25 12.42 -7.79 0.14
C ASP A 25 11.23 -7.74 -0.82
N LEU A 26 10.00 -7.62 -0.30
CA LEU A 26 8.80 -7.48 -1.13
C LEU A 26 8.91 -6.28 -2.06
N LEU A 27 9.26 -5.12 -1.50
CA LEU A 27 9.33 -3.86 -2.26
C LEU A 27 10.39 -3.91 -3.36
N LYS A 28 11.55 -4.52 -3.09
CA LYS A 28 12.61 -4.75 -4.09
C LYS A 28 12.12 -5.55 -5.29
N ARG A 29 11.31 -6.59 -5.06
CA ARG A 29 10.83 -7.48 -6.13
C ARG A 29 9.67 -6.88 -6.92
N LEU A 30 8.93 -5.95 -6.32
CA LEU A 30 7.86 -5.18 -6.97
C LEU A 30 8.41 -3.99 -7.79
N LEU A 31 9.44 -3.30 -7.30
CA LEU A 31 10.01 -2.11 -7.93
C LEU A 31 11.11 -2.44 -8.96
N ILE A 32 10.97 -3.55 -9.68
CA ILE A 32 11.84 -3.89 -10.80
C ILE A 32 11.34 -3.19 -12.05
N CYS A 33 12.22 -2.46 -12.75
CA CYS A 33 11.88 -1.71 -13.96
C CYS A 33 11.47 -2.62 -15.13
N ASP A 34 12.14 -3.76 -15.29
CA ASP A 34 11.79 -4.75 -16.30
C ASP A 34 10.56 -5.56 -15.84
N PRO A 35 9.42 -5.46 -16.55
CA PRO A 35 8.18 -6.12 -16.14
C PRO A 35 8.24 -7.64 -16.28
N THR A 36 9.16 -8.20 -17.06
CA THR A 36 9.26 -9.66 -17.27
C THR A 36 9.84 -10.40 -16.08
N ILE A 37 10.67 -9.72 -15.29
CA ILE A 37 11.29 -10.23 -14.05
C ILE A 37 10.67 -9.63 -12.79
N ARG A 38 9.81 -8.62 -12.92
CA ARG A 38 9.03 -8.07 -11.81
C ARG A 38 8.10 -9.12 -11.22
N MET A 39 8.01 -9.16 -9.89
CA MET A 39 7.11 -10.06 -9.20
C MET A 39 5.65 -9.85 -9.63
N ALA A 40 4.97 -10.93 -9.99
CA ALA A 40 3.54 -10.90 -10.32
C ALA A 40 2.68 -10.77 -9.04
N ALA A 41 1.50 -10.16 -9.17
CA ALA A 41 0.60 -9.89 -8.06
C ALA A 41 0.26 -11.13 -7.22
N ARG A 42 -0.01 -12.29 -7.85
CA ARG A 42 -0.31 -13.54 -7.15
C ARG A 42 0.81 -13.97 -6.19
N TYR A 43 2.07 -13.81 -6.60
CA TYR A 43 3.22 -14.16 -5.76
C TYR A 43 3.47 -13.11 -4.67
N ALA A 44 3.12 -11.85 -4.92
CA ALA A 44 3.19 -10.81 -3.90
C ALA A 44 2.22 -11.09 -2.75
N LEU A 45 1.02 -11.60 -3.04
CA LEU A 45 0.02 -11.97 -2.03
C LEU A 45 0.45 -13.16 -1.17
N GLU A 46 1.31 -14.03 -1.70
CA GLU A 46 1.88 -15.18 -0.98
C GLU A 46 3.14 -14.83 -0.17
N HIS A 47 3.61 -13.57 -0.22
CA HIS A 47 4.83 -13.15 0.43
C HIS A 47 4.71 -13.13 1.96
N SER A 48 5.78 -13.51 2.68
CA SER A 48 5.82 -13.56 4.15
C SER A 48 5.46 -12.23 4.85
N TYR A 49 5.59 -11.11 4.13
CA TYR A 49 5.13 -9.80 4.59
C TYR A 49 3.65 -9.82 4.99
N PHE A 50 2.84 -10.62 4.29
CA PHE A 50 1.40 -10.78 4.54
C PHE A 50 1.05 -12.00 5.40
N ALA A 51 2.03 -12.71 5.99
CA ALA A 51 1.76 -13.95 6.74
C ALA A 51 0.80 -13.75 7.94
N GLY A 52 0.73 -12.55 8.51
CA GLY A 52 -0.22 -12.17 9.57
C GLY A 52 -1.43 -11.37 9.09
N TYR A 53 -1.56 -11.13 7.78
CA TYR A 53 -2.63 -10.31 7.23
C TYR A 53 -3.91 -11.13 7.07
N ASP A 54 -4.95 -10.75 7.82
CA ASP A 54 -6.31 -11.27 7.63
C ASP A 54 -7.16 -10.17 6.96
N PRO A 55 -7.54 -10.34 5.67
CA PRO A 55 -8.33 -9.36 4.95
C PRO A 55 -9.66 -9.04 5.64
N LYS A 56 -10.26 -10.00 6.35
CA LYS A 56 -11.58 -9.85 6.98
C LYS A 56 -11.50 -9.04 8.27
N LYS A 57 -10.39 -9.10 9.00
CA LYS A 57 -10.15 -8.30 10.22
C LYS A 57 -9.72 -6.87 9.93
N THR A 58 -9.08 -6.61 8.79
CA THR A 58 -8.61 -5.27 8.44
C THR A 58 -9.68 -4.39 7.84
N VAL A 59 -10.64 -4.95 7.08
CA VAL A 59 -11.76 -4.16 6.53
C VAL A 59 -12.68 -3.59 7.61
N SER A 60 -12.89 -4.30 8.73
CA SER A 60 -13.69 -3.81 9.86
C SER A 60 -13.09 -2.58 10.53
N SER A 61 -11.76 -2.46 10.57
CA SER A 61 -11.08 -1.30 11.15
C SER A 61 -11.13 -0.08 10.22
N ILE A 62 -11.13 -0.29 8.90
CA ILE A 62 -11.25 0.81 7.91
C ILE A 62 -12.70 1.31 7.81
N THR A 63 -13.69 0.41 7.87
CA THR A 63 -15.10 0.83 7.90
C THR A 63 -15.40 1.65 9.15
N ASN A 64 -14.89 1.24 10.32
CA ASN A 64 -15.09 1.98 11.58
C ASN A 64 -14.35 3.34 11.59
N ALA A 65 -13.22 3.46 10.87
CA ALA A 65 -12.54 4.75 10.69
C ALA A 65 -13.29 5.68 9.71
N LYS A 66 -14.02 5.14 8.73
CA LYS A 66 -14.87 5.92 7.81
C LYS A 66 -16.18 6.39 8.45
N THR A 67 -16.67 5.73 9.50
CA THR A 67 -17.90 6.13 10.20
C THR A 67 -17.74 7.40 11.03
N ASN A 68 -16.51 7.90 11.25
CA ASN A 68 -16.27 9.09 12.10
C ASN A 68 -16.14 10.42 11.35
N HIS A 69 -16.32 10.49 10.03
CA HIS A 69 -16.43 11.80 9.35
C HIS A 69 -17.37 11.74 8.14
N MET A 70 -18.41 12.60 8.19
CA MET A 70 -19.53 12.82 7.26
C MET A 70 -20.74 11.90 7.47
N GLN A 71 -21.59 12.29 8.42
CA GLN A 71 -23.00 11.89 8.38
C GLN A 71 -23.67 12.66 7.25
N TYR A 72 -24.39 11.96 6.38
CA TYR A 72 -25.28 12.56 5.39
C TYR A 72 -26.71 12.45 5.91
N ASP A 73 -27.50 13.51 5.77
CA ASP A 73 -28.95 13.43 6.00
C ASP A 73 -29.65 12.65 4.87
N GLU A 74 -30.95 12.42 5.02
CA GLU A 74 -31.80 11.75 4.01
C GLU A 74 -31.86 12.47 2.65
N ASN A 75 -31.34 13.71 2.58
CA ASN A 75 -31.26 14.54 1.39
C ASN A 75 -29.81 14.66 0.86
N ASN A 76 -28.88 13.84 1.36
CA ASN A 76 -27.48 13.79 0.95
C ASN A 76 -26.68 15.08 1.23
N ASN A 77 -27.08 15.85 2.25
CA ASN A 77 -26.29 16.96 2.79
C ASN A 77 -25.40 16.50 3.94
N VAL A 78 -24.19 17.07 4.05
CA VAL A 78 -23.27 16.81 5.17
C VAL A 78 -23.80 17.47 6.44
N ILE A 79 -23.92 16.69 7.52
CA ILE A 79 -24.24 17.16 8.88
C ILE A 79 -22.95 17.48 9.64
#